data_AF-A0A8T5QX81-F1
#
_entry.id   AF-A0A8T5QX81-F1
#
_cell.length_a   1.000
_cell.length_b   1.000
_cell.length_c   1.000
_cell.angle_alpha   90.00
_cell.angle_beta   90.00
_cell.angle_gamma   90.00
#
_symmetry.space_group_name_H-M   'P 1'
#
loop_
_entity.id
_entity.type
_entity.pdbx_description
1 polymer ?
#
loop_
_entity_poly.entity_id
_entity_poly.type
_entity_poly.pdbx_seq_one_letter_code
_entity_poly.pdbx_strand_id
1 'polypeptide(L)'
;MLSLFAAAQNISLPPPPPVPGLGAPPAATTTATTTADIPIPAVPGEPAAATSLTSAERQQYETQINRLQQEKINMQNTIEQLQQQKLQSDKAMKDLVARVQEAEKTKPNYAFYISLVVIIILLLLILYKFLAPKKPAQEMPKAKPFDPNMRKLLDFIKNAREQGYDYESVSQHLTECGWSQSQIDKAYTYLK
;
A
#
# COMPACT_ATOMS: atom_id res chain seq x y z
N MET A 1 30.26 0.18 19.33
CA MET A 1 29.14 1.11 19.54
C MET A 1 27.93 0.27 19.94
N LEU A 2 27.90 -0.22 21.18
CA LEU A 2 27.19 0.34 22.33
C LEU A 2 25.66 0.20 22.23
N SER A 3 25.19 -0.86 22.89
CA SER A 3 23.84 -1.20 23.32
C SER A 3 23.11 -0.07 24.04
N LEU A 4 21.78 -0.05 23.96
CA LEU A 4 20.74 0.50 24.90
C LEU A 4 19.50 0.79 24.04
N PHE A 5 18.35 0.12 24.14
CA PHE A 5 17.45 0.10 25.30
C PHE A 5 16.50 -1.10 25.26
N ALA A 6 16.38 -1.70 26.44
CA ALA A 6 15.40 -2.69 26.83
C ALA A 6 14.15 -2.01 27.44
N ALA A 7 13.16 -2.85 27.74
CA ALA A 7 12.06 -2.67 28.71
C ALA A 7 10.72 -2.11 28.18
N ALA A 8 9.96 -2.95 27.48
CA ALA A 8 8.51 -2.92 27.57
C ALA A 8 8.09 -3.46 28.95
N GLN A 9 7.87 -2.56 29.90
CA GLN A 9 7.29 -2.95 31.19
C GLN A 9 5.80 -3.23 31.03
N ASN A 10 5.44 -4.46 31.34
CA ASN A 10 4.10 -4.96 31.58
C ASN A 10 3.49 -4.27 32.81
N ILE A 11 2.72 -3.19 32.60
CA ILE A 11 2.03 -2.50 33.69
C ILE A 11 0.71 -3.24 33.95
N SER A 12 0.73 -4.12 34.95
CA SER A 12 -0.46 -4.72 35.55
C SER A 12 -1.27 -3.63 36.25
N LEU A 13 -2.46 -3.33 35.71
CA LEU A 13 -3.43 -2.44 36.35
C LEU A 13 -3.98 -3.09 37.63
N PRO A 14 -4.06 -2.37 38.77
CA PRO A 14 -4.76 -2.88 39.95
C PRO A 14 -6.27 -3.01 39.68
N PRO A 15 -6.96 -4.01 40.26
CA PRO A 15 -8.40 -4.15 40.10
C PRO A 15 -9.15 -2.94 40.71
N PRO A 16 -10.27 -2.51 40.10
CA PRO A 16 -11.03 -1.38 40.61
C PRO A 16 -11.64 -1.67 42.00
N PRO A 17 -11.77 -0.66 42.87
CA PRO A 17 -12.40 -0.83 44.17
C PRO A 17 -13.90 -1.19 44.01
N PRO A 18 -14.46 -1.99 44.94
CA PRO A 18 -15.87 -2.40 44.89
C PRO A 18 -16.79 -1.18 45.04
N VAL A 19 -17.75 -1.08 44.13
CA VAL A 19 -18.76 -0.02 44.07
C VAL A 19 -19.70 -0.14 45.27
N PRO A 20 -19.79 0.88 46.16
CA PRO A 20 -20.80 0.91 47.21
C PRO A 20 -22.20 1.13 46.61
N GLY A 21 -23.16 0.34 47.08
CA GLY A 21 -24.48 0.13 46.49
C GLY A 21 -25.31 1.38 46.17
N LEU A 22 -26.05 1.25 45.08
CA LEU A 22 -27.13 2.14 44.64
C LEU A 22 -28.21 2.27 45.73
N GLY A 23 -28.13 3.33 46.52
CA GLY A 23 -29.27 3.89 47.22
C GLY A 23 -30.11 4.71 46.25
N ALA A 24 -31.40 4.39 46.17
CA ALA A 24 -32.37 4.99 45.27
C ALA A 24 -32.54 6.52 45.47
N PRO A 25 -32.92 7.27 44.41
CA PRO A 25 -33.19 8.70 44.51
C PRO A 25 -34.54 8.97 45.20
N PRO A 26 -34.64 9.92 46.15
CA PRO A 26 -35.93 10.40 46.62
C PRO A 26 -36.59 11.30 45.57
N ALA A 27 -37.89 11.06 45.38
CA ALA A 27 -38.77 11.76 44.46
C ALA A 27 -38.81 13.27 44.73
N ALA A 28 -38.76 14.05 43.65
CA ALA A 28 -39.04 15.48 43.66
C ALA A 28 -40.54 15.73 43.85
N THR A 29 -40.91 16.43 44.93
CA THR A 29 -42.23 17.04 45.09
C THR A 29 -42.08 18.55 45.00
N THR A 30 -42.61 19.11 43.92
CA THR A 30 -42.75 20.54 43.68
C THR A 30 -44.05 21.02 44.34
N THR A 31 -43.97 22.01 45.23
CA THR A 31 -45.15 22.78 45.64
C THR A 31 -44.77 24.25 45.71
N ALA A 32 -45.35 25.04 44.81
CA ALA A 32 -45.36 26.50 44.88
C ALA A 32 -46.28 26.95 46.02
N THR A 33 -45.94 28.03 46.73
CA THR A 33 -46.86 28.67 47.67
C THR A 33 -46.85 30.19 47.44
N THR A 34 -48.04 30.65 47.08
CA THR A 34 -48.48 32.02 46.85
C THR A 34 -48.66 32.76 48.16
N THR A 35 -48.21 34.01 48.16
CA THR A 35 -48.42 35.08 49.14
C THR A 35 -49.89 35.30 49.54
N ALA A 36 -50.21 35.22 50.83
CA ALA A 36 -51.36 35.87 51.45
C ALA A 36 -51.18 35.99 52.99
N ASP A 37 -50.87 37.21 53.41
CA ASP A 37 -51.31 37.99 54.58
C ASP A 37 -52.04 37.33 55.80
N ILE A 38 -51.54 37.68 57.01
CA ILE A 38 -52.15 37.74 58.39
C ILE A 38 -52.46 36.39 59.14
N PRO A 39 -52.35 36.27 60.50
CA PRO A 39 -51.65 37.05 61.56
C PRO A 39 -50.62 36.21 62.37
N ILE A 40 -49.83 36.91 63.19
CA ILE A 40 -48.98 36.36 64.25
C ILE A 40 -49.83 35.70 65.36
N PRO A 41 -49.58 34.44 65.74
CA PRO A 41 -49.86 33.95 67.08
C PRO A 41 -48.56 33.91 67.89
N ALA A 42 -48.52 34.66 68.98
CA ALA A 42 -47.53 34.44 70.03
C ALA A 42 -47.82 33.07 70.67
N VAL A 43 -46.86 32.14 70.61
CA VAL A 43 -46.85 30.96 71.47
C VAL A 43 -45.50 30.87 72.19
N PRO A 44 -45.48 30.74 73.53
CA PRO A 44 -44.27 30.80 74.34
C PRO A 44 -43.60 29.43 74.49
N GLY A 45 -42.27 29.40 74.45
CA GLY A 45 -41.45 28.28 74.89
C GLY A 45 -41.10 27.28 73.79
N GLU A 46 -40.02 27.56 73.05
CA GLU A 46 -39.32 26.55 72.25
C GLU A 46 -37.89 26.41 72.80
N PRO A 47 -37.49 25.23 73.31
CA PRO A 47 -36.16 25.02 73.86
C PRO A 47 -35.12 25.13 72.75
N ALA A 48 -34.03 25.84 73.05
CA ALA A 48 -32.85 25.95 72.22
C ALA A 48 -32.26 24.58 71.87
N ALA A 49 -32.77 23.96 70.80
CA ALA A 49 -32.16 22.84 70.12
C ALA A 49 -31.67 23.32 68.75
N ALA A 50 -30.87 24.39 68.75
CA ALA A 50 -29.93 24.60 67.65
C ALA A 50 -28.93 23.45 67.74
N THR A 51 -29.10 22.46 66.85
CA THR A 51 -28.21 21.32 66.65
C THR A 51 -26.79 21.87 66.47
N SER A 52 -26.01 21.84 67.55
CA SER A 52 -24.61 22.26 67.52
C SER A 52 -23.87 21.13 66.81
N LEU A 53 -23.54 21.33 65.52
CA LEU A 53 -22.55 20.48 64.85
C LEU A 53 -21.35 20.36 65.78
N THR A 54 -20.99 19.13 66.11
CA THR A 54 -19.84 18.87 66.98
C THR A 54 -18.58 19.36 66.28
N SER A 55 -17.57 19.81 67.06
CA SER A 55 -16.33 20.36 66.50
C SER A 55 -15.63 19.39 65.52
N ALA A 56 -15.84 18.08 65.69
CA ALA A 56 -15.31 17.04 64.80
C ALA A 56 -15.99 17.05 63.42
N GLU A 57 -17.31 17.22 63.36
CA GLU A 57 -18.05 17.29 62.10
C GLU A 57 -17.62 18.51 61.27
N ARG A 58 -17.41 19.67 61.93
CA ARG A 58 -16.90 20.87 61.26
C ARG A 58 -15.53 20.64 60.61
N GLN A 59 -14.61 19.98 61.31
CA GLN A 59 -13.29 19.66 60.77
C GLN A 59 -13.37 18.69 59.59
N GLN A 60 -14.31 17.73 59.60
CA GLN A 60 -14.53 16.84 58.46
C GLN A 60 -15.06 17.59 57.24
N TYR A 61 -15.99 18.52 57.42
CA TYR A 61 -16.50 19.35 56.32
C TYR A 61 -15.41 20.25 55.73
N GLU A 62 -14.59 20.88 56.57
CA GLU A 62 -13.45 21.68 56.10
C GLU A 62 -12.45 20.84 55.29
N THR A 63 -12.15 19.62 55.77
CA THR A 63 -11.27 18.68 55.04
C THR A 63 -11.86 18.28 53.69
N GLN A 64 -13.17 18.01 53.62
CA GLN A 64 -13.86 17.69 52.36
C GLN A 64 -13.88 18.88 51.39
N ILE A 65 -14.14 20.09 51.89
CA ILE A 65 -14.11 21.32 51.08
C ILE A 65 -12.73 21.52 50.48
N ASN A 66 -11.68 21.39 51.28
CA ASN A 66 -10.29 21.52 50.82
C ASN A 66 -9.96 20.46 49.76
N ARG A 67 -10.40 19.21 49.95
CA ARG A 67 -10.22 18.15 48.95
C ARG A 67 -10.91 18.46 47.63
N LEU A 68 -12.17 18.89 47.68
CA LEU A 68 -12.94 19.25 46.48
C LEU A 68 -12.36 20.47 45.76
N GLN A 69 -11.84 21.45 46.50
CA GLN A 69 -11.14 22.59 45.91
C GLN A 69 -9.86 22.17 45.20
N GLN A 70 -9.07 21.28 45.81
CA GLN A 70 -7.88 20.75 45.18
C GLN A 70 -8.21 19.95 43.91
N GLU A 71 -9.25 19.12 43.96
CA GLU A 71 -9.70 18.35 42.80
C GLU A 71 -10.17 19.26 41.67
N LYS A 72 -10.92 20.32 42.00
CA LYS A 72 -11.33 21.35 41.04
C LYS A 72 -10.13 21.99 40.34
N ILE A 73 -9.11 22.39 41.09
CA ILE A 73 -7.88 22.99 40.53
C ILE A 73 -7.18 21.98 39.60
N ASN A 74 -7.05 20.73 40.04
CA ASN A 74 -6.41 19.68 39.24
C ASN A 74 -7.17 19.42 37.93
N MET A 75 -8.50 19.34 37.99
CA MET A 75 -9.34 19.18 36.80
C MET A 75 -9.22 20.38 35.86
N GLN A 76 -9.20 21.60 36.41
CA GLN A 76 -9.05 22.82 35.61
C GLN A 76 -7.72 22.84 34.86
N ASN A 77 -6.62 22.51 35.52
CA ASN A 77 -5.31 22.38 34.89
C ASN A 77 -5.29 21.29 33.80
N THR A 78 -5.97 20.17 34.04
CA THR A 78 -6.07 19.07 33.06
C THR A 78 -6.83 19.51 31.80
N ILE A 79 -7.92 20.25 31.97
CA ILE A 79 -8.69 20.80 30.85
C ILE A 79 -7.84 21.77 30.03
N GLU A 80 -7.10 22.67 30.68
CA GLU A 80 -6.21 23.61 30.00
C GLU A 80 -5.10 22.89 29.21
N GLN A 81 -4.50 21.85 29.81
CA GLN A 81 -3.51 21.02 29.13
C GLN A 81 -4.10 20.31 27.90
N LEU A 82 -5.29 19.73 28.02
CA LEU A 82 -5.97 19.07 26.90
C LEU A 82 -6.33 20.06 25.79
N GLN A 83 -6.75 21.27 26.13
CA GLN A 83 -7.02 22.32 25.14
C GLN A 83 -5.75 22.72 24.38
N GLN A 84 -4.62 22.87 25.07
CA GLN A 84 -3.33 23.15 24.42
C GLN A 84 -2.90 21.99 23.51
N GLN A 85 -3.02 20.75 23.99
CA GLN A 85 -2.70 19.57 23.19
C GLN A 85 -3.56 19.49 21.93
N LYS A 86 -4.86 19.76 22.05
CA LYS A 86 -5.78 19.82 20.91
C LYS A 86 -5.32 20.85 19.90
N LEU A 87 -4.97 22.06 20.35
CA LEU A 87 -4.51 23.13 19.47
C LEU A 87 -3.21 22.77 18.73
N GLN A 88 -2.28 22.08 19.40
CA GLN A 88 -1.06 21.59 18.76
C GLN A 88 -1.37 20.52 17.72
N SER A 89 -2.27 19.59 18.03
CA SER A 89 -2.72 18.56 17.10
C SER A 89 -3.39 19.17 15.85
N ASP A 90 -4.28 20.15 16.03
CA ASP A 90 -4.95 20.84 14.91
C ASP A 90 -3.95 21.56 14.02
N LYS A 91 -2.92 22.20 14.59
CA LYS A 91 -1.82 22.81 13.83
C LYS A 91 -1.00 21.77 13.05
N ALA A 92 -0.65 20.67 13.70
CA ALA A 92 0.12 19.59 13.07
C ALA A 92 -0.65 18.94 11.91
N MET A 93 -1.95 18.71 12.08
CA MET A 93 -2.81 18.22 11.00
C MET A 93 -2.87 19.19 9.84
N LYS A 94 -3.02 20.49 10.11
CA LYS A 94 -3.04 21.51 9.05
C LYS A 94 -1.71 21.56 8.28
N ASP A 95 -0.58 21.47 8.97
CA ASP A 95 0.75 21.40 8.33
C ASP A 95 0.88 20.12 7.48
N LEU A 96 0.47 18.98 8.01
CA LEU A 96 0.51 17.71 7.29
C LEU A 96 -0.35 17.74 6.02
N VAL A 97 -1.56 18.31 6.10
CA VAL A 97 -2.44 18.50 4.94
C VAL A 97 -1.78 19.40 3.89
N ALA A 98 -1.15 20.50 4.31
CA ALA A 98 -0.44 21.39 3.39
C ALA A 98 0.70 20.66 2.65
N ARG A 99 1.52 19.91 3.39
CA ARG A 99 2.62 19.10 2.81
C ARG A 99 2.12 18.02 1.87
N VAL A 100 1.02 17.34 2.21
CA VAL A 100 0.43 16.33 1.33
C VAL A 100 -0.08 16.95 0.03
N GLN A 101 -0.75 18.10 0.09
CA GLN A 101 -1.20 18.80 -1.11
C GLN A 101 -0.03 19.30 -1.98
N GLU A 102 1.04 19.79 -1.36
CA GLU A 102 2.26 20.16 -2.08
C GLU A 102 2.89 18.94 -2.75
N ALA A 103 3.08 17.85 -2.00
CA ALA A 103 3.59 16.59 -2.54
C ALA A 103 2.71 16.06 -3.68
N GLU A 104 1.40 16.17 -3.58
CA GLU A 104 0.46 15.74 -4.62
C GLU A 104 0.58 16.59 -5.89
N LYS A 105 0.73 17.91 -5.78
CA LYS A 105 0.97 18.79 -6.94
C LYS A 105 2.30 18.51 -7.63
N THR A 106 3.31 18.07 -6.88
CA THR A 106 4.63 17.74 -7.43
C THR A 106 4.72 16.35 -8.07
N LYS A 107 3.68 15.51 -7.98
CA LYS A 107 3.67 14.22 -8.68
C LYS A 107 3.73 14.50 -10.18
N PRO A 108 4.82 14.12 -10.88
CA PRO A 108 4.89 14.34 -12.31
C PRO A 108 3.77 13.53 -12.96
N ASN A 109 3.03 14.16 -13.87
CA ASN A 109 1.98 13.49 -14.63
C ASN A 109 2.63 12.49 -15.59
N TYR A 110 2.89 11.27 -15.12
CA TYR A 110 3.46 10.19 -15.91
C TYR A 110 2.62 9.87 -17.16
N ALA A 111 1.32 10.15 -17.13
CA ALA A 111 0.44 10.06 -18.30
C ALA A 111 0.93 10.95 -19.47
N PHE A 112 1.45 12.16 -19.19
CA PHE A 112 2.00 13.06 -20.21
C PHE A 112 3.32 12.53 -20.78
N TYR A 113 4.22 12.05 -19.91
CA TYR A 113 5.49 11.47 -20.34
C TYR A 113 5.31 10.17 -21.15
N ILE A 114 4.42 9.29 -20.72
CA ILE A 114 4.09 8.06 -21.46
C ILE A 114 3.48 8.42 -22.83
N SER A 115 2.58 9.41 -22.88
CA SER A 115 2.02 9.91 -24.14
C SER A 115 3.12 10.43 -25.08
N LEU A 116 4.05 11.25 -24.58
CA LEU A 116 5.19 11.75 -25.36
C LEU A 116 6.08 10.62 -25.89
N VAL A 117 6.40 9.62 -25.06
CA VAL A 117 7.22 8.47 -25.47
C VAL A 117 6.52 7.66 -26.57
N VAL A 118 5.22 7.41 -26.43
CA VAL A 118 4.43 6.71 -27.46
C VAL A 118 4.41 7.50 -28.77
N ILE A 119 4.23 8.83 -28.71
CA ILE A 119 4.29 9.69 -29.89
C ILE A 119 5.66 9.62 -30.57
N ILE A 120 6.75 9.69 -29.80
CA ILE A 120 8.11 9.58 -30.35
C ILE A 120 8.33 8.22 -31.02
N ILE A 121 7.88 7.12 -30.41
CA ILE A 121 7.98 5.78 -31.00
C ILE A 121 7.19 5.70 -32.30
N LEU A 122 5.97 6.25 -32.35
CA LEU A 122 5.16 6.27 -33.57
C LEU A 122 5.83 7.10 -34.68
N LEU A 123 6.41 8.26 -34.36
CA LEU A 123 7.17 9.06 -35.31
C LEU A 123 8.40 8.31 -35.83
N LEU A 124 9.13 7.60 -34.97
CA LEU A 124 10.25 6.75 -35.37
C LEU A 124 9.79 5.60 -36.26
N LEU A 125 8.62 5.00 -36.02
CA LEU A 125 8.07 3.96 -36.89
C LEU A 125 7.65 4.50 -38.26
N ILE A 126 7.05 5.69 -38.31
CA ILE A 126 6.69 6.37 -39.57
C ILE A 126 7.96 6.71 -40.35
N LEU A 127 8.97 7.30 -39.68
CA LEU A 127 10.28 7.58 -40.26
C LEU A 127 10.97 6.30 -40.71
N TYR A 128 10.95 5.24 -39.90
CA TYR A 128 11.51 3.96 -40.28
C TYR A 128 10.82 3.36 -41.49
N LYS A 129 9.49 3.50 -41.62
CA LYS A 129 8.75 3.08 -42.81
C LYS A 129 9.06 3.94 -44.04
N PHE A 130 9.38 5.20 -43.86
CA PHE A 130 9.71 6.14 -44.94
C PHE A 130 11.19 6.04 -45.38
N LEU A 131 12.10 5.86 -44.43
CA LEU A 131 13.56 5.69 -44.63
C LEU A 131 13.95 4.24 -44.90
N ALA A 132 13.07 3.26 -44.65
CA ALA A 132 13.29 1.91 -45.11
C ALA A 132 13.51 2.01 -46.62
N PRO A 133 14.75 1.74 -47.11
CA PRO A 133 14.97 1.71 -48.55
C PRO A 133 13.95 0.72 -49.09
N LYS A 134 13.14 1.15 -50.07
CA LYS A 134 12.38 0.20 -50.88
C LYS A 134 13.41 -0.78 -51.39
N LYS A 135 13.52 -1.95 -50.74
CA LYS A 135 14.42 -3.00 -51.16
C LYS A 135 14.02 -3.22 -52.62
N PRO A 136 14.89 -2.91 -53.61
CA PRO A 136 14.59 -3.31 -54.97
C PRO A 136 14.33 -4.80 -54.86
N ALA A 137 13.19 -5.25 -55.40
CA ALA A 137 12.74 -6.62 -55.30
C ALA A 137 13.94 -7.54 -55.46
N GLN A 138 14.48 -8.00 -54.33
CA GLN A 138 15.55 -8.95 -54.35
C GLN A 138 14.78 -10.18 -54.77
N GLU A 139 14.92 -10.51 -56.05
CA GLU A 139 14.45 -11.78 -56.56
C GLU A 139 14.93 -12.80 -55.54
N MET A 140 13.99 -13.32 -54.75
CA MET A 140 14.22 -14.55 -54.03
C MET A 140 14.82 -15.47 -55.08
N PRO A 141 15.99 -16.10 -54.88
CA PRO A 141 16.35 -17.20 -55.73
C PRO A 141 15.17 -18.15 -55.58
N LYS A 142 14.30 -18.19 -56.60
CA LYS A 142 13.18 -19.12 -56.68
C LYS A 142 13.83 -20.43 -56.32
N ALA A 143 13.47 -21.01 -55.17
CA ALA A 143 14.03 -22.28 -54.76
C ALA A 143 13.82 -23.19 -55.95
N LYS A 144 14.92 -23.49 -56.65
CA LYS A 144 14.87 -24.25 -57.89
C LYS A 144 14.20 -25.55 -57.48
N PRO A 145 13.07 -25.94 -58.09
CA PRO A 145 12.37 -27.15 -57.69
C PRO A 145 13.41 -28.27 -57.65
N PHE A 146 13.50 -28.92 -56.49
CA PHE A 146 14.50 -29.96 -56.26
C PHE A 146 14.27 -31.05 -57.30
N ASP A 147 15.22 -31.18 -58.23
CA ASP A 147 15.10 -32.06 -59.38
C ASP A 147 14.84 -33.50 -58.88
N PRO A 148 13.74 -34.16 -59.27
CA PRO A 148 13.42 -35.51 -58.80
C PRO A 148 14.55 -36.52 -59.07
N ASN A 149 15.28 -36.29 -60.16
CA ASN A 149 16.45 -37.06 -60.56
C ASN A 149 17.64 -36.85 -59.61
N MET A 150 17.82 -35.63 -59.08
CA MET A 150 18.87 -35.34 -58.10
C MET A 150 18.66 -36.11 -56.79
N ARG A 151 17.40 -36.35 -56.41
CA ARG A 151 17.09 -37.16 -55.22
C ARG A 151 17.62 -38.59 -55.34
N LYS A 152 17.37 -39.24 -56.48
CA LYS A 152 17.84 -40.61 -56.76
C LYS A 152 19.37 -40.69 -56.76
N LEU A 153 20.02 -39.65 -57.27
CA LEU A 153 21.48 -39.54 -57.26
C LEU A 153 22.03 -39.43 -55.83
N LEU A 154 21.42 -38.59 -54.98
CA LEU A 154 21.81 -38.48 -53.58
C LEU A 154 21.63 -39.81 -52.82
N ASP A 155 20.49 -40.49 -53.01
CA ASP A 155 20.21 -41.77 -52.36
C ASP A 155 21.24 -42.84 -52.79
N PHE A 156 21.60 -42.88 -54.07
CA PHE A 156 22.61 -43.80 -54.58
C PHE A 156 24.00 -43.52 -53.99
N ILE A 157 24.46 -42.25 -54.03
CA ILE A 157 25.78 -41.86 -53.48
C ILE A 157 25.83 -42.14 -51.97
N LYS A 158 24.74 -41.87 -51.24
CA LYS A 158 24.65 -42.16 -49.81
C LYS A 158 24.78 -43.65 -49.53
N ASN A 159 24.04 -44.49 -50.25
CA ASN A 159 24.13 -45.95 -50.11
C ASN A 159 25.52 -46.47 -50.48
N ALA A 160 26.15 -45.93 -51.53
CA ALA A 160 27.50 -46.31 -51.93
C ALA A 160 28.55 -45.95 -50.86
N ARG A 161 28.41 -44.80 -50.20
CA ARG A 161 29.27 -44.41 -49.06
C ARG A 161 29.08 -45.35 -47.86
N GLU A 162 27.84 -45.74 -47.55
CA GLU A 162 27.55 -46.69 -46.46
C GLU A 162 28.14 -48.08 -46.73
N GLN A 163 28.24 -48.48 -48.00
CA GLN A 163 28.88 -49.73 -48.45
C GLN A 163 30.41 -49.63 -48.56
N GLY A 164 31.00 -48.45 -48.32
CA GLY A 164 32.45 -48.24 -48.33
C GLY A 164 33.08 -48.05 -49.71
N TYR A 165 32.30 -47.74 -50.74
CA TYR A 165 32.85 -47.44 -52.07
C TYR A 165 33.53 -46.06 -52.10
N ASP A 166 34.66 -45.99 -52.81
CA ASP A 166 35.42 -44.75 -53.00
C ASP A 166 34.75 -43.80 -54.01
N TYR A 167 34.99 -42.49 -53.85
CA TYR A 167 34.41 -41.43 -54.67
C TYR A 167 34.67 -41.66 -56.17
N GLU A 168 35.89 -42.06 -56.56
CA GLU A 168 36.25 -42.19 -57.97
C GLU A 168 35.47 -43.32 -58.65
N SER A 169 35.32 -44.45 -57.96
CA SER A 169 34.55 -45.60 -58.46
C SER A 169 33.07 -45.26 -58.64
N VAL A 170 32.49 -44.54 -57.68
CA VAL A 170 31.09 -44.11 -57.72
C VAL A 170 30.88 -43.04 -58.80
N SER A 171 31.80 -42.08 -58.93
CA SER A 171 31.73 -41.05 -59.95
C SER A 171 31.83 -41.63 -61.35
N GLN A 172 32.77 -42.57 -61.57
CA GLN A 172 32.93 -43.23 -62.86
C GLN A 172 31.67 -43.99 -63.27
N HIS A 173 31.09 -44.77 -62.34
CA HIS A 173 29.86 -45.52 -62.61
C HIS A 173 28.67 -44.59 -62.92
N LEU A 174 28.59 -43.44 -62.25
CA LEU A 174 27.57 -42.42 -62.52
C LEU A 174 27.79 -41.76 -63.88
N THR A 175 29.03 -41.49 -64.28
CA THR A 175 29.36 -40.98 -65.62
C THR A 175 29.01 -42.00 -66.72
N GLU A 176 29.29 -43.29 -66.49
CA GLU A 176 28.88 -44.38 -67.40
C GLU A 176 27.35 -44.49 -67.52
N CYS A 177 26.62 -44.20 -66.43
CA CYS A 177 25.16 -44.10 -66.40
C CYS A 177 24.61 -42.79 -66.99
N GLY A 178 25.48 -41.94 -67.55
CA GLY A 178 25.09 -40.71 -68.27
C GLY A 178 24.92 -39.47 -67.39
N TRP A 179 25.38 -39.49 -66.14
CA TRP A 179 25.38 -38.31 -65.28
C TRP A 179 26.58 -37.41 -65.58
N SER A 180 26.34 -36.10 -65.63
CA SER A 180 27.42 -35.13 -65.81
C SER A 180 28.21 -34.90 -64.52
N GLN A 181 29.52 -34.65 -64.63
CA GLN A 181 30.38 -34.39 -63.48
C GLN A 181 29.86 -33.24 -62.60
N SER A 182 29.30 -32.21 -63.22
CA SER A 182 28.69 -31.08 -62.50
C SER A 182 27.50 -31.48 -61.62
N GLN A 183 26.70 -32.48 -62.04
CA GLN A 183 25.60 -32.99 -61.22
C GLN A 183 26.13 -33.83 -60.06
N ILE A 184 27.16 -34.62 -60.30
CA ILE A 184 27.81 -35.47 -59.29
C ILE A 184 28.43 -34.58 -58.19
N ASP A 185 29.24 -33.59 -58.57
CA ASP A 185 29.88 -32.66 -57.61
C ASP A 185 28.86 -31.87 -56.79
N LYS A 186 27.76 -31.46 -57.45
CA LYS A 186 26.66 -30.79 -56.77
C LYS A 186 25.97 -31.71 -55.76
N ALA A 187 25.77 -32.99 -56.09
CA ALA A 187 25.21 -33.97 -55.17
C ALA A 187 26.13 -34.21 -53.96
N TYR A 188 27.43 -34.32 -54.16
CA TYR A 188 28.41 -34.44 -53.08
C TYR A 188 28.46 -33.21 -52.17
N THR A 189 28.27 -32.02 -52.73
CA THR A 189 28.17 -30.76 -51.95
C THR A 189 26.96 -30.79 -51.01
N TYR A 190 25.85 -31.43 -51.39
CA TYR A 190 24.68 -31.58 -50.52
C TYR A 190 24.82 -32.68 -49.46
N LEU A 191 25.78 -33.60 -49.62
CA LEU A 191 26.04 -34.74 -48.72
C LEU A 191 27.21 -34.49 -47.75
N LYS A 192 27.76 -33.27 -47.74
CA LYS A 192 28.79 -32.80 -46.80
C LYS A 192 28.15 -32.19 -45.56
#